data_AF-Q927P5-F1
#
_entry.id   AF-Q927P5-F1
#
_cell.length_a   1.000
_cell.length_b   1.000
_cell.length_c   1.000
_cell.angle_alpha   90.00
_cell.angle_beta   90.00
_cell.angle_gamma   90.00
#
_symmetry.space_group_name_H-M   'P 1'
#
loop_
_entity.id
_entity.type
_entity.pdbx_description
1 polymer ?
#
loop_
_entity_poly.entity_id
_entity_poly.type
_entity_poly.pdbx_seq_one_letter_code
_entity_poly.pdbx_strand_id
1 'polypeptide(L)'
;MGWRTVVVNSHSKLSYKNQHLVFKSAYQQEMIHLSEIDVLILETTDITLTTMLINCLVAENILILFCDDKRLPIGKVLPFYGRHDSSLQLSKIRPYLQ
;
A
#
# COMPACT_ATOMS: atom_id res chain seq x y z
N MET A 1 -8.53 2.36 12.55
CA MET A 1 -7.76 1.15 12.94
C MET A 1 -8.45 -0.03 12.33
N GLY A 2 -7.79 -0.67 11.35
CA GLY A 2 -8.28 -1.92 10.76
C GLY A 2 -8.00 -3.11 11.67
N TRP A 3 -8.43 -4.29 11.22
CA TRP A 3 -8.21 -5.56 11.92
C TRP A 3 -7.75 -6.69 10.99
N ARG A 4 -7.80 -6.47 9.67
CA ARG A 4 -7.38 -7.44 8.66
C ARG A 4 -5.96 -7.20 8.20
N THR A 5 -5.20 -8.30 8.13
CA THR A 5 -4.00 -8.38 7.28
C THR A 5 -4.41 -8.96 5.94
N VAL A 6 -4.27 -8.18 4.87
CA VAL A 6 -4.54 -8.62 3.50
C VAL A 6 -3.21 -9.00 2.86
N VAL A 7 -3.10 -10.26 2.40
CA VAL A 7 -1.92 -10.78 1.71
C VAL A 7 -2.28 -11.02 0.25
N VAL A 8 -1.50 -10.46 -0.66
CA VAL A 8 -1.67 -10.64 -2.11
C VAL A 8 -0.44 -11.36 -2.65
N ASN A 9 -0.63 -12.55 -3.22
CA ASN A 9 0.45 -13.43 -3.64
C ASN A 9 0.21 -14.13 -4.99
N SER A 10 -0.67 -13.52 -5.80
CA SER A 10 -1.05 -13.99 -7.13
C SER A 10 -1.04 -12.83 -8.11
N HIS A 11 -0.73 -13.12 -9.38
CA HIS A 11 -0.83 -12.17 -10.48
C HIS A 11 -2.19 -11.44 -10.48
N SER A 12 -2.14 -10.14 -10.21
CA SER A 12 -3.34 -9.37 -9.96
C SER A 12 -3.14 -7.87 -10.17
N LYS A 13 -4.27 -7.17 -10.30
CA LYS A 13 -4.36 -5.72 -10.33
C LYS A 13 -5.13 -5.24 -9.10
N LEU A 14 -4.49 -4.39 -8.32
CA LEU A 14 -5.08 -3.68 -7.19
C LEU A 14 -5.45 -2.26 -7.62
N SER A 15 -6.68 -1.85 -7.30
CA SER A 15 -7.16 -0.50 -7.57
C SER A 15 -8.07 -0.01 -6.46
N TYR A 16 -8.42 1.27 -6.49
CA TYR A 16 -9.32 1.89 -5.52
C TYR A 16 -10.68 2.18 -6.17
N LYS A 17 -11.76 1.88 -5.46
CA LYS A 17 -13.12 2.30 -5.84
C LYS A 17 -13.99 2.47 -4.60
N ASN A 18 -14.59 3.64 -4.41
CA ASN A 18 -15.59 3.91 -3.36
C ASN A 18 -15.18 3.42 -1.96
N GLN A 19 -14.02 3.83 -1.43
CA GLN A 19 -13.49 3.38 -0.14
C GLN A 19 -13.15 1.89 -0.04
N HIS A 20 -13.11 1.17 -1.16
CA HIS A 20 -12.68 -0.22 -1.21
C HIS A 20 -11.37 -0.36 -1.98
N LEU A 21 -10.51 -1.23 -1.45
CA LEU A 21 -9.47 -1.89 -2.23
C LEU A 21 -10.17 -2.92 -3.13
N VAL A 22 -9.97 -2.79 -4.43
CA VAL A 22 -10.46 -3.73 -5.44
C VAL A 22 -9.31 -4.62 -5.87
N PHE A 23 -9.40 -5.90 -5.54
CA PHE A 23 -8.51 -6.95 -6.03
C PHE A 23 -9.11 -7.57 -7.29
N LYS A 24 -8.32 -7.68 -8.36
CA LYS A 24 -8.74 -8.36 -9.59
C LYS A 24 -7.64 -9.27 -10.09
N SER A 25 -7.95 -10.56 -10.24
CA SER A 25 -7.10 -11.56 -10.90
C SER A 25 -7.81 -12.11 -12.13
N ALA A 26 -7.21 -13.11 -12.78
CA ALA A 26 -7.86 -13.85 -13.88
C ALA A 26 -9.10 -14.65 -13.41
N TYR A 27 -9.13 -15.07 -12.14
CA TYR A 27 -10.12 -16.01 -11.63
C TYR A 27 -11.20 -15.34 -10.78
N GLN A 28 -10.87 -14.25 -10.10
CA GLN A 28 -11.77 -13.63 -9.13
C GLN A 28 -11.58 -12.12 -9.01
N GLN A 29 -12.63 -11.46 -8.53
CA GLN A 29 -12.63 -10.06 -8.15
C GLN A 29 -13.23 -9.92 -6.76
N GLU A 30 -12.50 -9.23 -5.89
CA GLU A 30 -12.91 -8.99 -4.51
C GLU A 30 -12.81 -7.49 -4.18
N MET A 31 -13.63 -7.04 -3.24
CA MET A 31 -13.62 -5.69 -2.72
C MET A 31 -13.57 -5.73 -1.21
N ILE A 32 -12.61 -5.02 -0.62
CA ILE A 32 -12.41 -4.94 0.82
C ILE A 32 -12.47 -3.47 1.21
N HIS A 33 -13.36 -3.12 2.14
CA HIS A 33 -13.45 -1.76 2.63
C HIS A 33 -12.13 -1.38 3.34
N LEU A 34 -11.59 -0.20 3.03
CA LEU A 34 -10.27 0.21 3.52
C LEU A 34 -10.21 0.26 5.05
N SER A 35 -11.30 0.67 5.72
CA SER A 35 -11.35 0.75 7.19
C SER A 35 -11.17 -0.60 7.89
N GLU A 36 -11.34 -1.72 7.19
CA GLU A 36 -11.12 -3.06 7.74
C GLU A 36 -9.65 -3.48 7.69
N ILE A 37 -8.85 -2.86 6.83
CA ILE A 37 -7.47 -3.26 6.55
C ILE A 37 -6.53 -2.55 7.51
N ASP A 38 -5.65 -3.29 8.17
CA ASP A 38 -4.56 -2.76 9.00
C ASP A 38 -3.22 -2.84 8.26
N VAL A 39 -3.02 -3.96 7.55
CA VAL A 39 -1.79 -4.26 6.83
C VAL A 39 -2.12 -4.84 5.46
N LEU A 40 -1.45 -4.34 4.41
CA LEU A 40 -1.43 -4.90 3.07
C LEU A 40 -0.01 -5.41 2.75
N ILE A 41 0.11 -6.71 2.47
CA ILE A 41 1.37 -7.36 2.10
C ILE A 41 1.31 -7.74 0.62
N LEU A 42 2.23 -7.18 -0.16
CA LEU A 42 2.42 -7.49 -1.57
C LEU A 42 3.56 -8.51 -1.68
N GLU A 43 3.19 -9.79 -1.68
CA GLU A 43 4.13 -10.91 -1.53
C GLU A 43 4.87 -11.25 -2.83
N THR A 44 4.28 -10.96 -3.99
CA THR A 44 4.82 -11.30 -5.31
C THR A 44 5.06 -10.07 -6.19
N THR A 45 5.97 -10.19 -7.16
CA THR A 45 6.39 -9.09 -8.05
C THR A 45 5.51 -8.95 -9.30
N ASP A 46 4.48 -9.77 -9.43
CA ASP A 46 3.52 -9.79 -10.54
C ASP A 46 2.21 -9.03 -10.22
N ILE A 47 2.25 -8.15 -9.22
CA ILE A 47 1.11 -7.34 -8.76
C ILE A 47 1.21 -5.92 -9.33
N THR A 48 0.15 -5.46 -10.00
CA THR A 48 0.03 -4.06 -10.45
C THR A 48 -0.86 -3.27 -9.51
N LEU A 49 -0.45 -2.06 -9.12
CA LEU A 49 -1.20 -1.18 -8.22
C LEU A 49 -1.35 0.22 -8.83
N THR A 50 -2.43 0.92 -8.48
CA THR A 50 -2.64 2.30 -8.90
C THR A 50 -2.17 3.29 -7.84
N THR A 51 -1.69 4.46 -8.27
CA THR A 51 -1.26 5.54 -7.37
C THR A 51 -2.39 6.04 -6.48
N MET A 52 -3.63 6.09 -6.98
CA MET A 52 -4.81 6.45 -6.19
C MET A 52 -5.00 5.50 -4.99
N LEU A 53 -4.81 4.19 -5.18
CA LEU A 53 -4.92 3.22 -4.10
C LEU A 53 -3.85 3.47 -3.03
N ILE A 54 -2.59 3.70 -3.43
CA ILE A 54 -1.52 4.03 -2.47
C ILE A 54 -1.88 5.27 -1.64
N ASN A 55 -2.36 6.34 -2.30
CA ASN A 55 -2.74 7.58 -1.61
C ASN A 55 -3.83 7.34 -0.55
N CYS A 56 -4.88 6.57 -0.90
CA CYS A 56 -5.95 6.25 0.03
C CYS A 56 -5.48 5.33 1.17
N LEU A 57 -4.65 4.32 0.89
CA LEU A 57 -4.08 3.44 1.92
C LEU A 57 -3.25 4.23 2.93
N VAL A 58 -2.42 5.16 2.45
CA VAL A 58 -1.62 6.05 3.31
C VAL A 58 -2.51 6.96 4.16
N ALA A 59 -3.57 7.53 3.57
CA ALA A 59 -4.52 8.39 4.30
C ALA A 59 -5.24 7.64 5.44
N GLU A 60 -5.54 6.36 5.24
CA GLU A 60 -6.14 5.48 6.26
C GLU A 60 -5.13 4.90 7.25
N ASN A 61 -3.84 5.30 7.16
CA ASN A 61 -2.73 4.78 7.97
C ASN A 61 -2.52 3.27 7.85
N ILE A 62 -2.79 2.70 6.68
CA ILE A 62 -2.61 1.26 6.40
C ILE A 62 -1.13 0.98 6.09
N LEU A 63 -0.54 -0.02 6.76
CA LEU A 63 0.84 -0.44 6.49
C LEU A 63 0.92 -1.19 5.16
N ILE A 64 1.73 -0.70 4.23
CA ILE A 64 1.99 -1.36 2.94
C ILE A 64 3.40 -1.94 2.94
N LEU A 65 3.51 -3.26 2.79
CA LEU A 65 4.78 -3.99 2.68
C LEU A 65 4.99 -4.55 1.27
N PHE A 66 6.21 -4.42 0.76
CA PHE A 66 6.66 -5.00 -0.51
C PHE A 66 7.68 -6.10 -0.26
N CYS A 67 7.51 -7.22 -0.96
CA CYS A 67 8.45 -8.35 -0.95
C CYS A 67 9.26 -8.44 -2.25
N ASP A 68 10.41 -9.13 -2.19
CA ASP A 68 11.21 -9.50 -3.36
C ASP A 68 10.72 -10.81 -4.02
N ASP A 69 11.45 -11.28 -5.05
CA ASP A 69 11.16 -12.53 -5.75
C ASP A 69 11.26 -13.78 -4.85
N LYS A 70 11.91 -13.66 -3.67
CA LYS A 70 11.98 -14.72 -2.65
C LYS A 70 10.87 -14.60 -1.61
N ARG A 71 9.91 -13.69 -1.82
CA ARG A 71 8.79 -13.40 -0.89
C ARG A 71 9.26 -12.87 0.46
N LEU A 72 10.46 -12.30 0.53
CA LEU A 72 11.01 -11.67 1.74
C LEU A 72 10.71 -10.17 1.71
N PRO A 73 10.30 -9.56 2.85
CA PRO A 73 9.99 -8.14 2.90
C PRO A 73 11.25 -7.30 2.67
N ILE A 74 11.22 -6.43 1.65
CA ILE A 74 12.35 -5.57 1.27
C ILE A 74 12.07 -4.09 1.50
N GLY A 75 10.80 -3.70 1.63
CA GLY A 75 10.46 -2.30 1.73
C GLY A 75 9.04 -2.08 2.22
N LYS A 76 8.78 -0.83 2.61
CA LYS A 76 7.45 -0.35 2.99
C LYS A 76 7.24 1.07 2.51
N VAL A 77 5.99 1.46 2.35
CA VAL A 77 5.66 2.88 2.12
C VAL A 77 5.91 3.65 3.42
N LEU A 78 6.66 4.74 3.33
CA LEU A 78 6.90 5.68 4.42
C LEU A 78 6.14 6.97 4.13
N PRO A 79 5.04 7.26 4.84
CA PRO A 79 4.35 8.53 4.73
C PRO A 79 5.26 9.67 5.19
N PHE A 80 5.29 10.78 4.45
CA PHE A 80 6.03 11.97 4.87
C PHE A 80 5.29 12.80 5.92
N TYR A 81 3.96 12.71 5.94
CA TYR A 81 3.09 13.43 6.86
C TYR A 81 2.50 12.41 7.84
N GLY A 82 2.58 12.69 9.14
CA GLY A 82 2.10 11.77 10.19
C GLY A 82 2.85 11.88 11.51
N ARG A 83 3.89 12.72 11.58
CA ARG A 83 4.63 13.03 12.81
C ARG A 83 4.77 14.54 13.01
N HIS A 84 4.96 14.95 14.26
CA HIS A 84 5.19 16.37 14.59
C HIS A 84 6.45 16.96 13.92
N ASP A 85 7.42 16.12 13.54
CA ASP A 85 8.69 16.50 12.89
C ASP A 85 8.66 16.38 11.35
N SER A 86 7.48 16.19 10.74
CA SER A 86 7.34 15.95 9.29
C SER A 86 8.02 17.05 8.43
N SER A 87 7.97 18.31 8.85
CA SER A 87 8.61 19.45 8.15
C SER A 87 10.14 19.37 8.14
N LEU A 88 10.75 18.88 9.23
CA LEU A 88 12.19 18.67 9.35
C LEU A 88 12.66 17.44 8.55
N GLN A 89 11.80 16.44 8.38
CA GLN A 89 12.09 15.27 7.56
C GLN A 89 12.10 15.64 6.06
N LEU A 90 11.09 16.40 5.62
CA LEU A 90 10.95 16.83 4.23
C LEU A 90 12.13 17.69 3.75
N SER A 91 12.67 18.56 4.60
CA SER A 91 13.80 19.41 4.24
C SER A 91 15.08 18.62 3.89
N LYS A 92 15.24 17.42 4.45
CA LYS A 92 16.39 16.54 4.17
C LYS A 92 16.33 15.88 2.79
N ILE A 93 15.13 15.74 2.24
CA ILE A 93 14.88 15.00 0.98
C ILE A 93 14.79 15.96 -0.22
N ARG A 94 14.47 17.23 0.05
CA ARG A 94 14.39 18.31 -0.95
C ARG A 94 15.62 18.47 -1.88
N PRO A 95 16.88 18.22 -1.49
CA PRO A 95 18.04 18.33 -2.39
C PRO A 95 18.00 17.37 -3.59
N TYR A 96 17.20 16.30 -3.55
CA TYR A 96 17.11 15.27 -4.59
C TYR A 96 15.94 15.49 -5.57
N LEU A 97 15.22 16.60 -5.45
CA LEU A 97 14.01 16.91 -6.24
C LEU A 97 14.18 18.11 -7.19
N GLN A 98 15.41 18.52 -7.49
CA GLN A 98 15.76 19.45 -8.57
C GLN A 98 16.35 18.69 -9.76
#